data_AF-H9V369-F1
#
_entry.id   AF-H9V369-F1
#
_cell.length_a   1.000
_cell.length_b   1.000
_cell.length_c   1.000
_cell.angle_alpha   90.00
_cell.angle_beta   90.00
_cell.angle_gamma   90.00
#
_symmetry.space_group_name_H-M   'P 1'
#
loop_
_entity.id
_entity.type
_entity.pdbx_description
1 polymer ?
#
loop_
_entity_poly.entity_id
_entity_poly.type
_entity_poly.pdbx_seq_one_letter_code
_entity_poly.pdbx_strand_id
1 'polypeptide(L)'
;HIVRTQRAGVSDMAYHAAFQEEDPTGTVGVNLSKHIMEIAAEALKANMRQLGPLVLPYYEQILYLLNRFLFYENAGKGTAREYVPNFKRAFNHICIHSGGKAVIRAVEKGLNLLPETVEPSKMTLYRFGNTSSSST
;
A
#
# COMPACT_ATOMS: atom_id res chain seq x y z
N HIS A 1 1.77 -8.94 16.91
CA HIS A 1 1.68 -9.81 15.73
C HIS A 1 2.22 -9.07 14.50
N ILE A 2 2.99 -9.73 13.64
CA ILE A 2 3.57 -9.15 12.41
C ILE A 2 2.92 -9.85 11.22
N VAL A 3 2.38 -9.09 10.27
CA VAL A 3 1.81 -9.61 9.02
C VAL A 3 2.71 -9.22 7.87
N ARG A 4 3.32 -10.22 7.23
CA ARG A 4 4.20 -10.03 6.07
C ARG A 4 3.56 -10.64 4.84
N THR A 5 3.51 -9.86 3.76
CA THR A 5 3.05 -10.30 2.45
C THR A 5 4.13 -9.98 1.42
N GLN A 6 4.50 -10.95 0.59
CA GLN A 6 5.51 -10.78 -0.47
C GLN A 6 4.90 -11.12 -1.82
N ARG A 7 5.05 -10.22 -2.81
CA ARG A 7 4.56 -10.44 -4.19
C ARG A 7 5.63 -10.98 -5.14
N ALA A 8 6.91 -10.82 -4.80
CA ALA A 8 8.02 -11.28 -5.62
C ALA A 8 8.03 -12.80 -5.90
N GLY A 9 7.43 -13.62 -5.04
CA GLY A 9 7.29 -15.07 -5.28
C GLY A 9 6.07 -15.46 -6.13
N VAL A 10 5.24 -14.50 -6.53
CA VAL A 10 3.94 -14.75 -7.20
C VAL A 10 3.92 -14.18 -8.62
N SER A 11 4.73 -13.16 -8.90
CA SER A 11 4.79 -12.51 -10.21
C SER A 11 6.24 -12.15 -10.52
N ASP A 12 6.67 -12.51 -11.73
CA ASP A 12 7.99 -12.16 -12.26
C ASP A 12 8.17 -10.63 -12.35
N MET A 13 7.13 -9.91 -12.76
CA MET A 13 7.13 -8.44 -12.74
C MET A 13 7.35 -7.88 -11.33
N ALA A 14 6.77 -8.53 -10.31
CA ALA A 14 6.95 -8.12 -8.92
C ALA A 14 8.35 -8.47 -8.39
N TYR A 15 8.96 -9.54 -8.89
CA TYR A 15 10.33 -9.90 -8.59
C TYR A 15 11.32 -8.88 -9.17
N HIS A 16 11.10 -8.48 -10.43
CA HIS A 16 11.89 -7.47 -11.13
C HIS A 16 11.43 -6.02 -10.88
N ALA A 17 10.59 -5.77 -9.87
CA ALA A 17 10.06 -4.43 -9.60
C ALA A 17 11.15 -3.42 -9.19
N ALA A 18 12.11 -3.89 -8.40
CA ALA A 18 13.31 -3.16 -8.00
C ALA A 18 14.46 -4.18 -7.91
N PHE A 19 15.34 -4.20 -8.91
CA PHE A 19 16.39 -5.21 -9.03
C PHE A 19 17.76 -4.55 -9.18
N GLN A 20 18.78 -5.12 -8.55
CA GLN A 20 20.14 -4.65 -8.72
C GLN A 20 20.75 -5.31 -9.96
N GLU A 21 21.17 -4.50 -10.92
CA GLU A 21 21.73 -4.98 -12.19
C GLU A 21 22.75 -3.98 -12.75
N GLU A 22 23.54 -4.45 -13.71
CA GLU A 22 24.56 -3.67 -14.39
C GLU A 22 23.94 -2.96 -15.60
N ASP A 23 24.19 -1.66 -15.72
CA ASP A 23 23.75 -0.88 -16.87
C ASP A 23 24.61 -1.16 -18.11
N PRO A 24 24.22 -0.71 -19.32
CA PRO A 24 24.99 -0.93 -20.54
C PRO A 24 26.41 -0.33 -20.53
N THR A 25 26.74 0.53 -19.55
CA THR A 25 28.05 1.14 -19.40
C THR A 25 28.95 0.41 -18.38
N GLY A 26 28.45 -0.69 -17.82
CA GLY A 26 29.17 -1.49 -16.82
C GLY A 26 29.03 -1.00 -15.39
N THR A 27 28.08 -0.09 -15.12
CA THR A 27 27.87 0.47 -13.78
C THR A 27 26.74 -0.28 -13.08
N VAL A 28 27.03 -0.84 -11.90
CA VAL A 28 26.02 -1.51 -11.09
C VAL A 28 25.09 -0.47 -10.45
N GLY A 29 23.79 -0.61 -10.70
CA GLY A 29 22.75 0.26 -10.16
C GLY A 29 21.50 -0.52 -9.74
N VAL A 30 20.44 0.22 -9.42
CA VAL A 30 19.11 -0.36 -9.14
C VAL A 30 18.17 0.01 -10.29
N ASN A 31 17.69 -1.00 -11.00
CA ASN A 31 16.62 -0.85 -11.98
C ASN A 31 15.26 -0.83 -11.27
N LEU A 32 14.48 0.21 -11.52
CA LEU A 32 13.10 0.33 -11.07
C LEU A 32 12.15 0.11 -12.24
N SER A 33 11.34 -0.93 -12.16
CA SER A 33 10.34 -1.23 -13.17
C SER A 33 9.32 -0.11 -13.32
N LYS A 34 8.84 0.13 -14.54
CA LYS A 34 7.75 1.07 -14.84
C LYS A 34 6.45 0.73 -14.08
N HIS A 35 6.29 -0.54 -13.72
CA HIS A 35 5.11 -1.07 -13.00
C HIS A 35 5.26 -1.02 -11.48
N ILE A 36 6.36 -0.49 -10.94
CA ILE A 36 6.64 -0.52 -9.50
C ILE A 36 5.51 0.06 -8.64
N MET A 37 4.85 1.11 -9.12
CA MET A 37 3.72 1.73 -8.41
C MET A 37 2.49 0.83 -8.34
N GLU A 38 2.19 0.11 -9.43
CA GLU A 38 1.07 -0.85 -9.51
C GLU A 38 1.34 -2.05 -8.60
N ILE A 39 2.56 -2.61 -8.70
CA ILE A 39 3.00 -3.74 -7.87
C ILE A 39 2.98 -3.38 -6.38
N ALA A 40 3.44 -2.18 -6.02
CA ALA A 40 3.39 -1.69 -4.64
C ALA A 40 1.94 -1.54 -4.14
N ALA A 41 1.03 -1.04 -4.97
CA ALA A 41 -0.38 -0.93 -4.63
C ALA A 41 -1.03 -2.30 -4.42
N GLU A 42 -0.73 -3.28 -5.29
CA GLU A 42 -1.18 -4.66 -5.11
C GLU A 42 -0.63 -5.30 -3.83
N ALA A 43 0.66 -5.11 -3.56
CA ALA A 43 1.30 -5.63 -2.36
C ALA A 43 0.66 -5.05 -1.09
N LEU A 44 0.39 -3.74 -1.07
CA LEU A 44 -0.31 -3.08 0.01
C LEU A 44 -1.75 -3.61 0.16
N LYS A 45 -2.50 -3.77 -0.93
CA LYS A 45 -3.87 -4.32 -0.91
C LYS A 45 -3.88 -5.75 -0.36
N ALA A 46 -2.92 -6.58 -0.76
CA ALA A 46 -2.75 -7.93 -0.23
C ALA A 46 -2.42 -7.93 1.26
N ASN A 47 -1.53 -7.04 1.70
CA ASN A 47 -1.18 -6.89 3.12
C ASN A 47 -2.41 -6.50 3.96
N MET A 48 -3.15 -5.49 3.52
CA MET A 48 -4.35 -5.00 4.23
C MET A 48 -5.46 -6.04 4.30
N ARG A 49 -5.61 -6.89 3.27
CA ARG A 49 -6.57 -8.00 3.29
C ARG A 49 -6.25 -9.04 4.37
N GLN A 50 -4.97 -9.29 4.61
CA GLN A 50 -4.54 -10.22 5.67
C GLN A 50 -4.53 -9.55 7.05
N LEU A 51 -4.14 -8.28 7.11
CA LEU A 51 -4.05 -7.51 8.35
C LEU A 51 -5.44 -7.14 8.89
N GLY A 52 -6.38 -6.79 8.02
CA GLY A 52 -7.72 -6.31 8.37
C GLY A 52 -8.43 -7.15 9.44
N PRO A 53 -8.61 -8.47 9.26
CA PRO A 53 -9.26 -9.33 10.25
C PRO A 53 -8.58 -9.37 11.63
N LEU A 54 -7.28 -9.06 11.69
CA LEU A 54 -6.49 -9.14 12.93
C LEU A 54 -6.52 -7.83 13.73
N VAL A 55 -6.80 -6.70 13.08
CA VAL A 55 -6.68 -5.37 13.70
C VAL A 55 -8.00 -4.59 13.70
N LEU A 56 -8.91 -4.89 12.79
CA LEU A 56 -10.17 -4.16 12.67
C LEU A 56 -11.19 -4.68 13.71
N PRO A 57 -12.00 -3.80 14.31
CA PRO A 57 -13.13 -4.19 15.14
C PRO A 57 -14.11 -5.08 14.37
N TYR A 58 -14.78 -6.03 15.05
CA TYR A 58 -15.74 -6.95 14.44
C TYR A 58 -16.80 -6.25 13.58
N TYR A 59 -17.28 -5.08 14.01
CA TYR A 59 -18.25 -4.30 13.26
C TYR A 59 -17.76 -3.89 11.85
N GLU A 60 -16.49 -3.46 11.71
CA GLU A 60 -15.91 -3.13 10.41
C GLU A 60 -15.75 -4.36 9.53
N GLN A 61 -15.42 -5.51 10.13
CA GLN A 61 -15.29 -6.78 9.41
C GLN A 61 -16.64 -7.23 8.85
N ILE A 62 -17.71 -7.13 9.65
CA ILE A 62 -19.08 -7.47 9.23
C ILE A 62 -19.54 -6.54 8.10
N LEU A 63 -19.34 -5.23 8.25
CA LEU A 63 -19.68 -4.25 7.20
C LEU A 63 -18.94 -4.56 5.89
N TYR A 64 -17.65 -4.89 5.96
CA TYR A 64 -16.87 -5.26 4.78
C TYR A 64 -17.42 -6.53 4.12
N LEU A 65 -17.74 -7.57 4.89
CA LEU A 65 -18.29 -8.81 4.35
C LEU A 65 -19.66 -8.61 3.71
N LEU A 66 -20.55 -7.84 4.34
CA LEU A 66 -21.88 -7.53 3.80
C LEU A 66 -21.77 -6.72 2.50
N ASN A 67 -20.94 -5.67 2.48
CA ASN A 67 -20.71 -4.89 1.26
C ASN A 67 -20.10 -5.74 0.14
N ARG A 68 -19.17 -6.64 0.48
CA ARG A 68 -18.56 -7.54 -0.48
C ARG A 68 -19.58 -8.53 -1.05
N PHE A 69 -20.45 -9.09 -0.20
CA PHE A 69 -21.52 -9.98 -0.63
C PHE A 69 -22.50 -9.27 -1.58
N LEU A 70 -22.99 -8.10 -1.17
CA LEU A 70 -23.88 -7.26 -2.00
C LEU A 70 -23.21 -6.84 -3.32
N PHE A 71 -21.90 -6.57 -3.30
CA PHE A 71 -21.15 -6.25 -4.51
C PHE A 71 -21.13 -7.43 -5.49
N TYR A 72 -20.89 -8.66 -5.02
CA TYR A 72 -20.90 -9.84 -5.89
C TYR A 72 -22.30 -10.15 -6.43
N GLU A 73 -23.33 -9.99 -5.61
CA GLU A 73 -24.72 -10.17 -6.02
C GLU A 73 -25.17 -9.12 -7.05
N ASN A 74 -24.65 -7.89 -6.94
CA ASN A 74 -24.96 -6.77 -7.83
C ASN A 74 -23.87 -6.48 -8.87
N ALA A 75 -22.91 -7.40 -9.07
CA ALA A 75 -21.75 -7.19 -9.95
C ALA A 75 -22.12 -6.90 -11.42
N GLY A 76 -23.34 -7.25 -11.84
CA GLY A 76 -23.89 -6.91 -13.16
C GLY A 76 -24.58 -5.54 -13.28
N LYS A 77 -24.76 -4.79 -12.18
CA LYS A 77 -25.54 -3.52 -12.15
C LYS A 77 -24.69 -2.25 -12.08
N GLY A 78 -23.38 -2.37 -12.28
CA GLY A 78 -22.47 -1.26 -12.65
C GLY A 78 -22.30 -0.10 -11.64
N THR A 79 -22.83 -0.19 -10.42
CA THR A 79 -22.94 0.98 -9.52
C THR A 79 -22.37 0.78 -8.11
N ALA A 80 -22.01 -0.43 -7.70
CA ALA A 80 -21.50 -0.68 -6.36
C ALA A 80 -20.00 -0.34 -6.26
N ARG A 81 -19.61 0.60 -5.38
CA ARG A 81 -18.19 0.87 -5.04
C ARG A 81 -17.71 -0.13 -3.99
N GLU A 82 -16.50 -0.68 -4.15
CA GLU A 82 -15.87 -1.57 -3.15
C GLU A 82 -15.73 -0.80 -1.82
N TYR A 83 -16.38 -1.28 -0.75
CA TYR A 83 -16.22 -0.69 0.58
C TYR A 83 -14.79 -0.91 1.09
N VAL A 84 -14.13 0.18 1.47
CA VAL A 84 -12.80 0.15 2.09
C VAL A 84 -12.98 0.28 3.61
N PRO A 85 -12.54 -0.72 4.41
CA PRO A 85 -12.66 -0.66 5.86
C PRO A 85 -11.93 0.55 6.46
N ASN A 86 -12.47 1.09 7.55
CA ASN A 86 -11.86 2.25 8.19
C ASN A 86 -10.71 1.84 9.13
N PHE A 87 -9.50 1.77 8.58
CA PHE A 87 -8.28 1.41 9.32
C PHE A 87 -7.89 2.41 10.41
N LYS A 88 -8.47 3.63 10.44
CA LYS A 88 -8.26 4.61 11.53
C LYS A 88 -8.80 4.11 12.87
N ARG A 89 -9.76 3.18 12.86
CA ARG A 89 -10.31 2.58 14.08
C ARG A 89 -9.36 1.54 14.68
N ALA A 90 -8.40 1.06 13.90
CA ALA A 90 -7.42 0.05 14.31
C ALA A 90 -6.07 0.66 14.69
N PHE A 91 -5.69 1.80 14.11
CA PHE A 91 -4.38 2.41 14.30
C PHE A 91 -4.48 3.88 14.71
N ASN A 92 -3.80 4.25 15.80
CA ASN A 92 -3.66 5.64 16.21
C ASN A 92 -2.58 6.39 15.41
N HIS A 93 -1.51 5.69 15.02
CA HIS A 93 -0.38 6.25 14.27
C HIS A 93 0.01 5.31 13.14
N ILE A 94 0.39 5.91 12.00
CA ILE A 94 0.86 5.19 10.82
C ILE A 94 2.17 5.84 10.39
N CYS A 95 3.27 5.08 10.38
CA CYS A 95 4.52 5.53 9.79
C CYS A 95 4.61 5.03 8.35
N ILE A 96 4.73 5.96 7.40
CA ILE A 96 4.92 5.65 5.98
C ILE A 96 6.33 6.08 5.61
N HIS A 97 7.11 5.15 5.06
CA HIS A 97 8.45 5.44 4.54
C HIS A 97 8.40 6.61 3.55
N SER A 98 9.19 7.66 3.79
CA SER A 98 9.18 8.87 2.96
C SER A 98 10.08 8.75 1.72
N GLY A 99 9.96 7.65 0.99
CA GLY A 99 10.78 7.34 -0.19
C GLY A 99 10.40 8.13 -1.44
N GLY A 100 9.16 8.63 -1.51
CA GLY A 100 8.70 9.45 -2.63
C GLY A 100 7.25 9.91 -2.51
N LYS A 101 6.95 11.07 -3.09
CA LYS A 101 5.64 11.73 -3.01
C LYS A 101 4.51 10.87 -3.59
N ALA A 102 4.80 10.14 -4.66
CA ALA A 102 3.84 9.24 -5.29
C ALA A 102 3.45 8.07 -4.37
N VAL A 103 4.43 7.49 -3.67
CA VAL A 103 4.23 6.38 -2.72
C VAL A 103 3.36 6.83 -1.55
N ILE A 104 3.71 7.97 -0.93
CA ILE A 104 2.96 8.53 0.18
C ILE A 104 1.50 8.78 -0.20
N ARG A 105 1.25 9.36 -1.39
CA ARG A 105 -0.11 9.61 -1.90
C ARG A 105 -0.87 8.33 -2.24
N ALA A 106 -0.18 7.31 -2.73
CA ALA A 106 -0.80 6.02 -3.04
C ALA A 106 -1.29 5.34 -1.76
N VAL A 107 -0.49 5.38 -0.68
CA VAL A 107 -0.89 4.86 0.64
C VAL A 107 -2.04 5.68 1.24
N GLU A 108 -1.94 7.01 1.19
CA GLU A 108 -3.00 7.94 1.65
C GLU A 108 -4.35 7.62 1.01
N LYS A 109 -4.39 7.51 -0.32
CA LYS A 109 -5.61 7.17 -1.06
C LYS A 109 -6.07 5.73 -0.82
N GLY A 110 -5.14 4.78 -0.81
CA GLY A 110 -5.46 3.35 -0.70
C GLY A 110 -6.07 2.95 0.66
N LEU A 111 -5.66 3.63 1.73
CA LEU A 111 -6.18 3.40 3.09
C LEU A 111 -7.20 4.46 3.53
N ASN A 112 -7.55 5.39 2.65
CA ASN A 112 -8.43 6.53 2.93
C ASN A 112 -7.99 7.30 4.19
N LEU A 113 -6.69 7.58 4.31
CA LEU A 113 -6.11 8.25 5.47
C LEU A 113 -6.47 9.73 5.48
N LEU A 114 -6.49 10.28 6.68
CA LEU A 114 -6.62 11.72 6.89
C LEU A 114 -5.30 12.41 6.49
N PRO A 115 -5.33 13.61 5.88
CA PRO A 115 -4.12 14.34 5.52
C PRO A 115 -3.18 14.51 6.71
N GLU A 116 -3.71 14.74 7.92
CA GLU A 116 -2.94 14.94 9.14
C GLU A 116 -2.13 13.69 9.54
N THR A 117 -2.64 12.49 9.27
CA THR A 117 -1.94 11.23 9.57
C THR A 117 -0.71 11.03 8.68
N VAL A 118 -0.75 11.59 7.47
CA VAL A 118 0.28 11.41 6.44
C VAL A 118 1.28 12.58 6.44
N GLU A 119 0.93 13.67 7.12
CA GLU A 119 1.72 14.90 7.19
C GLU A 119 3.16 14.69 7.70
N PRO A 120 3.43 13.86 8.73
CA PRO A 120 4.80 13.61 9.18
C PRO A 120 5.69 13.07 8.04
N SER A 121 5.22 12.06 7.31
CA SER A 121 5.94 11.50 6.15
C SER A 121 6.12 12.50 5.02
N LYS A 122 5.11 13.35 4.75
CA LYS A 122 5.18 14.42 3.73
C LYS A 122 6.22 15.48 4.12
N MET A 123 6.23 15.89 5.38
CA MET A 123 7.16 16.89 5.90
C MET A 123 8.58 16.38 5.98
N THR A 124 8.79 15.11 6.34
CA THR A 124 10.12 14.47 6.27
C THR A 124 10.65 14.48 4.83
N LEU A 125 9.84 14.05 3.86
CA LEU A 125 10.23 14.11 2.44
C LEU A 125 10.50 15.55 1.97
N TYR A 126 9.70 16.52 2.41
CA TYR A 126 9.88 17.93 2.04
C TYR A 126 11.17 18.53 2.61
N ARG A 127 11.48 18.24 3.88
CA ARG A 127 12.64 18.84 4.57
C ARG A 127 13.96 18.14 4.27
N PHE A 128 13.96 16.82 4.22
CA PHE A 128 15.18 16.00 4.18
C PHE A 128 15.32 15.22 2.87
N GLY A 129 14.27 15.17 2.04
CA GLY A 129 14.26 14.31 0.86
C GLY A 129 14.14 12.84 1.22
N ASN A 130 14.46 11.98 0.26
CA ASN A 130 14.57 10.54 0.50
C ASN A 130 15.99 10.23 0.99
N THR A 131 16.15 10.08 2.30
CA THR A 131 17.41 9.67 2.95
C THR A 131 17.57 8.15 3.05
N SER A 132 16.98 7.42 2.10
CA SER A 132 16.94 5.95 2.09
C SER A 132 16.35 5.40 3.39
N SER A 133 16.90 4.31 3.95
CA SER A 133 16.39 3.61 5.14
C SER A 133 16.14 4.50 6.35
N SER A 134 16.85 5.62 6.50
CA SER A 134 16.71 6.56 7.63
C SER A 134 15.42 7.39 7.61
N SER A 135 14.60 7.24 6.57
CA SER A 135 13.41 8.05 6.32
C SER A 135 12.10 7.45 6.86
N THR A 136 12.19 6.46 7.76
CA THR A 136 11.06 5.74 8.38
C THR A 136 11.19 5.82 9.89
#